data_AF-A0A1P8DNN1-F1
#
_entry.id   AF-A0A1P8DNN1-F1
#
_cell.length_a   1.000
_cell.length_b   1.000
_cell.length_c   1.000
_cell.angle_alpha   90.00
_cell.angle_beta   90.00
_cell.angle_gamma   90.00
#
_symmetry.space_group_name_H-M   'P 1'
#
loop_
_entity.id
_entity.type
_entity.pdbx_description
1 polymer ?
#
loop_
_entity_poly.entity_id
_entity_poly.type
_entity_poly.pdbx_seq_one_letter_code
_entity_poly.pdbx_strand_id
1 'polypeptide(L)'
;MNTVHFCGYDCDVRKIQYPNQQLALELVASDTKNNSQQGIIPGEPVCVATVCLPDFKFKPNQSAIRDYSELAGILDVLEEAKIVKRTGQQLPTGYVSVPVVNVLI
;
A
#
# COMPACT_ATOMS: atom_id res chain seq x y z
N MET A 1 -2.81 1.31 15.66
CA MET A 1 -1.95 1.83 14.59
C MET A 1 -1.63 0.67 13.67
N ASN A 2 -1.76 0.86 12.36
CA ASN A 2 -1.55 -0.19 11.37
C ASN A 2 -0.10 -0.10 10.89
N THR A 3 0.81 -0.49 11.77
CA THR A 3 2.26 -0.44 11.51
C THR A 3 2.70 -1.76 10.89
N VAL A 4 3.45 -1.68 9.80
CA VAL A 4 4.00 -2.81 9.05
C VAL A 4 5.50 -2.66 8.86
N HIS A 5 6.21 -3.75 8.63
CA HIS A 5 7.63 -3.71 8.29
C HIS A 5 7.82 -3.90 6.78
N PHE A 6 8.40 -2.92 6.10
CA PHE A 6 8.59 -2.97 4.65
C PHE A 6 9.87 -2.24 4.23
N CYS A 7 10.64 -2.84 3.32
CA CYS A 7 11.93 -2.32 2.85
C CYS A 7 12.93 -1.93 3.97
N GLY A 8 12.89 -2.60 5.12
CA GLY A 8 13.76 -2.32 6.26
C GLY A 8 13.27 -1.23 7.22
N TYR A 9 12.09 -0.65 6.94
CA TYR A 9 11.49 0.42 7.75
C TYR A 9 10.22 -0.05 8.44
N ASP A 10 9.97 0.50 9.63
CA ASP A 10 8.65 0.40 10.25
C ASP A 10 7.76 1.51 9.68
N CYS A 11 6.62 1.14 9.13
CA CYS A 11 5.78 2.02 8.33
C CYS A 11 4.36 2.08 8.90
N ASP A 12 3.83 3.27 9.10
CA ASP A 12 2.40 3.46 9.35
C ASP A 12 1.65 3.53 8.01
N VAL A 13 0.59 2.74 7.88
CA VAL A 13 -0.25 2.76 6.67
C VAL A 13 -1.39 3.76 6.82
N ARG A 14 -1.47 4.70 5.89
CA ARG A 14 -2.47 5.77 5.81
C ARG A 14 -3.36 5.57 4.59
N LYS A 15 -4.66 5.83 4.78
CA LYS A 15 -5.58 6.00 3.66
C LYS A 15 -5.43 7.40 3.09
N ILE A 16 -5.21 7.48 1.80
CA ILE A 16 -5.28 8.70 1.01
C ILE A 16 -6.19 8.46 -0.20
N GLN A 17 -6.32 9.44 -1.09
CA GLN A 17 -7.08 9.30 -2.32
C GLN A 17 -6.29 9.86 -3.50
N TYR A 18 -6.36 9.18 -4.63
CA TYR A 18 -5.95 9.76 -5.90
C TYR A 18 -6.97 10.82 -6.35
N PRO A 19 -6.61 11.73 -7.29
CA PRO A 19 -7.53 12.75 -7.80
C PRO A 19 -8.86 12.20 -8.37
N ASN A 20 -8.82 10.98 -8.93
CA ASN A 20 -9.99 10.27 -9.46
C ASN A 20 -10.88 9.61 -8.37
N GLN A 21 -10.66 9.94 -7.10
CA GLN A 21 -11.36 9.36 -5.93
C GLN A 21 -11.05 7.88 -5.64
N GLN A 22 -10.13 7.27 -6.39
CA GLN A 22 -9.67 5.91 -6.07
C GLN A 22 -8.94 5.93 -4.73
N LEU A 23 -9.29 4.97 -3.86
CA LEU A 23 -8.65 4.77 -2.57
C LEU A 23 -7.18 4.38 -2.76
N ALA A 24 -6.29 5.03 -2.02
CA ALA A 24 -4.87 4.76 -2.04
C ALA A 24 -4.34 4.48 -0.63
N LEU A 25 -3.28 3.68 -0.57
CA LEU A 25 -2.58 3.35 0.67
C LEU A 25 -1.16 3.88 0.59
N GLU A 26 -0.83 4.83 1.48
CA GLU A 26 0.51 5.38 1.64
C GLU A 26 1.17 4.78 2.87
N LEU A 27 2.42 4.37 2.73
CA LEU A 27 3.30 4.00 3.83
C LEU A 27 4.18 5.19 4.14
N VAL A 28 4.20 5.59 5.40
CA VAL A 28 5.12 6.60 5.92
C VAL A 28 5.94 6.03 7.06
N ALA A 29 7.13 6.57 7.31
CA ALA A 29 7.96 6.16 8.44
C ALA A 29 7.19 6.31 9.77
N SER A 30 7.11 5.23 10.53
CA SER A 30 6.51 5.21 11.87
C SER A 30 7.47 5.78 12.91
N ASP A 31 6.92 6.26 14.03
CA ASP A 31 7.69 6.74 15.18
C ASP A 31 8.13 5.56 16.07
N THR A 32 9.12 4.80 15.61
CA THR A 32 9.68 3.65 16.33
C THR A 32 11.16 3.88 16.66
N LYS A 33 11.63 3.23 17.73
CA LYS A 33 13.06 3.24 18.11
C LYS A 33 13.95 2.72 16.98
N ASN A 34 13.49 1.72 16.24
CA ASN A 34 14.23 1.14 15.11
C ASN A 34 14.45 2.18 14.00
N ASN A 35 13.40 2.91 13.61
CA ASN A 35 13.52 4.00 12.65
C ASN A 35 14.40 5.15 13.19
N SER A 36 14.22 5.56 14.45
CA SER A 36 15.02 6.63 15.05
C SER A 36 16.52 6.29 15.10
N GLN A 37 16.88 5.03 15.37
CA GLN A 37 18.28 4.57 15.38
C GLN A 37 18.92 4.61 13.99
N GLN A 38 18.12 4.50 12.93
CA GLN A 38 18.55 4.65 11.54
C GLN A 38 18.51 6.11 11.06
N GLY A 39 18.09 7.06 11.90
CA GLY A 39 17.97 8.48 11.55
C GLY A 39 16.78 8.80 10.65
N ILE A 40 15.79 7.90 10.55
CA ILE A 40 14.58 8.10 9.75
C ILE A 40 13.62 9.01 10.50
N ILE A 41 13.06 10.01 9.81
CA ILE A 41 12.18 11.00 10.42
C ILE A 41 10.74 10.50 10.36
N PRO A 42 10.00 10.45 11.50
CA PRO A 42 8.61 10.02 11.49
C PRO A 42 7.74 10.84 10.54
N GLY A 43 6.89 10.15 9.77
CA GLY A 43 6.01 10.75 8.78
C GLY A 43 6.63 10.97 7.40
N GLU A 44 7.91 10.69 7.19
CA GLU A 44 8.52 10.71 5.86
C GLU A 44 7.85 9.70 4.92
N PRO A 45 7.59 10.06 3.66
CA PRO A 45 6.96 9.15 2.70
C PRO A 45 7.91 8.01 2.33
N VAL A 46 7.45 6.76 2.47
CA VAL A 46 8.19 5.56 2.05
C VAL A 46 7.73 5.15 0.65
N CYS A 47 6.42 4.90 0.48
CA CYS A 47 5.84 4.57 -0.82
C CYS A 47 4.32 4.68 -0.82
N VAL A 48 3.73 4.75 -2.02
CA VAL A 48 2.29 4.48 -2.21
C VAL A 48 2.13 3.05 -2.72
N ALA A 49 1.49 2.21 -1.92
CA ALA A 49 1.34 0.77 -2.17
C ALA A 49 0.34 0.45 -3.28
N THR A 50 -0.50 1.41 -3.65
CA THR A 50 -1.51 1.24 -4.71
C THR A 50 -1.02 1.78 -6.06
N VAL A 51 -1.70 1.37 -7.13
CA VAL A 51 -1.56 1.98 -8.46
C VAL A 51 -2.86 2.69 -8.85
N CYS A 52 -2.76 3.91 -9.39
CA CYS A 52 -3.90 4.66 -9.89
C CYS A 52 -4.34 4.09 -11.25
N LEU A 53 -5.57 3.60 -11.36
CA LEU A 53 -6.16 3.08 -12.59
C LEU A 53 -7.40 3.92 -12.95
N PRO A 54 -7.23 5.06 -13.65
CA PRO A 54 -8.31 6.02 -13.89
C PRO A 54 -9.48 5.44 -14.70
N ASP A 55 -9.22 4.46 -15.57
CA ASP A 55 -10.24 3.84 -16.42
C ASP A 55 -11.01 2.72 -15.72
N PHE A 56 -10.56 2.29 -14.53
CA PHE A 56 -11.20 1.23 -13.77
C PHE A 56 -11.98 1.78 -12.59
N LYS A 57 -13.28 1.47 -12.54
CA LYS A 57 -14.15 1.83 -11.41
C LYS A 57 -14.10 0.76 -10.33
N PHE A 58 -13.38 1.05 -9.26
CA PHE A 58 -13.35 0.21 -8.06
C PHE A 58 -14.67 0.26 -7.29
N LYS A 59 -15.02 -0.84 -6.61
CA LYS A 59 -16.07 -0.82 -5.60
C LYS A 59 -15.62 0.02 -4.38
N PRO A 60 -16.54 0.45 -3.51
CA PRO A 60 -16.17 1.05 -2.24
C PRO A 60 -15.14 0.19 -1.49
N ASN A 61 -14.14 0.83 -0.90
CA ASN A 61 -13.03 0.18 -0.19
C ASN A 61 -12.21 -0.81 -1.04
N GLN A 62 -12.16 -0.65 -2.36
CA GLN A 62 -11.26 -1.42 -3.21
C GLN A 62 -10.17 -0.56 -3.84
N SER A 63 -9.03 -1.18 -4.09
CA SER A 63 -7.94 -0.60 -4.88
C SER A 63 -7.10 -1.71 -5.52
N ALA A 64 -6.10 -1.34 -6.31
CA ALA A 64 -5.13 -2.25 -6.90
C ALA A 64 -3.75 -2.02 -6.28
N ILE A 65 -3.07 -3.10 -5.89
CA ILE A 65 -1.76 -3.04 -5.23
C ILE A 65 -0.63 -3.13 -6.26
N ARG A 66 0.35 -2.25 -6.10
CA ARG A 66 1.58 -2.22 -6.90
C ARG A 66 2.58 -3.24 -6.34
N ASP A 67 2.32 -4.52 -6.55
CA ASP A 67 3.14 -5.62 -6.04
C ASP A 67 4.19 -6.07 -7.07
N TYR A 68 5.09 -5.17 -7.45
CA TYR A 68 6.15 -5.42 -8.44
C TYR A 68 7.31 -4.41 -8.32
N SER A 69 8.44 -4.73 -8.97
CA SER A 69 9.67 -3.92 -8.97
C SER A 69 10.12 -3.57 -7.54
N GLU A 70 10.31 -2.29 -7.22
CA GLU A 70 10.76 -1.81 -5.92
C GLU A 70 9.77 -2.12 -4.79
N LEU A 71 8.51 -2.43 -5.14
CA LEU A 71 7.45 -2.72 -4.19
C LEU A 71 7.04 -4.20 -4.13
N ALA A 72 7.84 -5.09 -4.72
CA ALA A 72 7.56 -6.53 -4.67
C ALA A 72 7.49 -7.04 -3.22
N GLY A 73 6.43 -7.79 -2.90
CA GLY A 73 6.14 -8.34 -1.58
C GLY A 73 5.26 -7.45 -0.70
N ILE A 74 4.93 -6.23 -1.14
CA ILE A 74 4.14 -5.30 -0.32
C ILE A 74 2.72 -5.83 -0.05
N LEU A 75 2.15 -6.59 -0.98
CA LEU A 75 0.81 -7.14 -0.81
C LEU A 75 0.76 -8.14 0.36
N ASP A 76 1.76 -9.01 0.47
CA ASP A 76 1.82 -10.00 1.55
C ASP A 76 1.93 -9.31 2.90
N VAL A 77 2.81 -8.31 3.01
CA VAL A 77 2.97 -7.50 4.23
C VAL A 77 1.65 -6.84 4.65
N LEU A 78 0.91 -6.25 3.71
CA LEU A 78 -0.37 -5.60 4.01
C LEU A 78 -1.48 -6.59 4.35
N GLU A 79 -1.49 -7.78 3.74
CA GLU A 79 -2.48 -8.83 4.02
C GLU A 79 -2.23 -9.50 5.38
N GLU A 80 -0.97 -9.80 5.71
CA GLU A 80 -0.58 -10.33 7.02
C GLU A 80 -0.95 -9.38 8.17
N ALA A 81 -0.78 -8.07 7.94
CA ALA A 81 -1.18 -7.03 8.87
C ALA A 81 -2.71 -6.78 8.90
N LYS A 82 -3.50 -7.51 8.12
CA LYS A 82 -4.96 -7.37 7.99
C LYS A 82 -5.40 -5.97 7.56
N ILE A 83 -4.57 -5.30 6.77
CA ILE A 83 -4.86 -3.97 6.21
C ILE A 83 -5.64 -4.11 4.91
N VAL A 84 -5.32 -5.15 4.13
CA VAL A 84 -6.00 -5.49 2.90
C VAL A 84 -6.38 -6.98 2.87
N LYS A 85 -7.26 -7.34 1.94
CA LYS A 85 -7.59 -8.73 1.62
C LYS A 85 -7.70 -8.90 0.11
N ARG A 86 -7.00 -9.88 -0.46
CA ARG A 86 -7.10 -10.26 -1.88
C ARG A 86 -8.55 -10.58 -2.25
N THR A 87 -8.99 -10.07 -3.40
CA THR A 87 -10.31 -10.39 -3.97
C THR A 87 -10.29 -11.59 -4.90
N GLY A 88 -9.10 -12.03 -5.32
CA GLY A 88 -8.90 -13.00 -6.40
C GLY A 88 -8.92 -12.38 -7.81
N GLN A 89 -9.28 -11.10 -7.93
CA GLN A 89 -9.23 -10.38 -9.20
C GLN A 89 -7.85 -9.78 -9.46
N GLN A 90 -7.43 -9.83 -10.72
CA GLN A 90 -6.22 -9.22 -11.27
C GLN A 90 -6.62 -8.28 -12.41
N LEU A 91 -5.98 -7.11 -12.53
CA LEU A 91 -6.23 -6.16 -13.61
C LEU A 91 -4.98 -6.00 -14.49
N PRO A 92 -5.07 -6.17 -15.82
CA PRO A 92 -3.96 -5.90 -16.71
C PRO A 92 -3.71 -4.39 -16.83
N THR A 93 -2.44 -3.98 -16.71
CA THR A 93 -2.00 -2.58 -16.89
C THR A 93 -1.15 -2.37 -18.14
N GLY A 94 -1.09 -3.38 -19.02
CA GLY A 94 -0.32 -3.39 -20.26
C GLY A 94 0.99 -4.18 -20.17
N TYR A 95 1.72 -4.05 -19.04
CA TYR A 95 3.00 -4.75 -18.83
C TYR A 95 2.92 -5.81 -17.72
N VAL A 96 2.11 -5.55 -16.70
CA VAL A 96 1.93 -6.43 -15.56
C VAL A 96 0.44 -6.55 -15.24
N SER A 97 0.08 -7.57 -14.47
CA SER A 97 -1.22 -7.64 -13.83
C SER A 97 -1.09 -7.21 -12.38
N VAL A 98 -2.02 -6.37 -11.92
CA VAL A 98 -2.03 -5.86 -10.54
C VAL A 98 -3.22 -6.44 -9.77
N PRO A 99 -2.99 -6.94 -8.54
CA PRO A 99 -4.03 -7.56 -7.74
C PRO A 99 -5.00 -6.54 -7.17
N VAL A 100 -6.30 -6.82 -7.28
CA VAL A 100 -7.36 -6.02 -6.65
C VAL A 100 -7.60 -6.53 -5.23
N VAL A 101 -7.65 -5.60 -4.28
CA VAL A 101 -7.85 -5.88 -2.87
C VAL A 101 -9.03 -5.11 -2.30
N ASN A 102 -9.62 -5.67 -1.24
CA ASN A 102 -10.47 -4.90 -0.32
C ASN A 102 -9.56 -4.29 0.75
N VAL A 103 -9.73 -3.01 1.05
CA VAL A 103 -9.08 -2.30 2.15
C VAL A 103 -9.94 -2.45 3.40
N LEU A 104 -9.35 -2.94 4.49
CA LEU A 104 -10.01 -3.25 5.77
C LEU A 104 -9.85 -2.15 6.83
N ILE A 105 -9.00 -1.18 6.47
CA ILE A 105 -8.70 0.11 7.08
C ILE A 105 -9.86 0.93 7.60
#